data_AF-A0A120HNY1-F1
#
_entry.id   AF-A0A120HNY1-F1
#
_cell.length_a   1.000
_cell.length_b   1.000
_cell.length_c   1.000
_cell.angle_alpha   90.00
_cell.angle_beta   90.00
_cell.angle_gamma   90.00
#
_symmetry.space_group_name_H-M   'P 1'
#
loop_
_entity.id
_entity.type
_entity.pdbx_description
1 polymer ?
#
loop_
_entity_poly.entity_id
_entity_poly.type
_entity_poly.pdbx_seq_one_letter_code
_entity_poly.pdbx_strand_id
1 'polypeptide(L)'
;MLAQFVKPYVKSDKNDIIDAEAIAEAATRQTFVAVKEADQVEPQPLHRIRDQVVGSRTRLINEVRVFSLQYRVPQRQGVGIFKLELPLE
;
A
#
# COMPACT_ATOMS: atom_id res chain seq x y z
N MET A 1 33.85 8.76 -4.23
CA MET A 1 33.01 7.56 -4.08
C MET A 1 33.25 7.02 -2.67
N LEU A 2 32.28 7.17 -1.77
CA LEU A 2 32.38 6.73 -0.38
C LEU A 2 31.86 5.29 -0.31
N ALA A 3 32.63 4.39 0.32
CA ALA A 3 32.29 2.97 0.43
C ALA A 3 30.94 2.80 1.13
N GLN A 4 30.00 2.17 0.41
CA GLN A 4 28.66 1.89 0.87
C GLN A 4 28.71 0.66 1.79
N PHE A 5 28.63 0.87 3.11
CA PHE A 5 28.46 -0.23 4.06
C PHE A 5 27.07 -0.84 3.87
N VAL A 6 26.99 -1.91 3.08
CA VAL A 6 25.72 -2.56 2.71
C VAL A 6 25.02 -3.23 3.90
N LYS A 7 25.71 -3.44 5.03
CA LYS A 7 25.12 -3.97 6.26
C LYS A 7 25.80 -3.35 7.49
N PRO A 8 25.05 -2.96 8.54
CA PRO A 8 25.60 -2.33 9.74
C PRO A 8 26.57 -3.20 10.55
N TYR A 9 26.58 -4.52 10.33
CA TYR A 9 27.37 -5.47 11.13
C TYR A 9 28.41 -6.27 10.33
N VAL A 10 28.44 -6.16 8.99
CA VAL A 10 29.37 -6.94 8.15
C VAL A 10 30.57 -6.08 7.78
N LYS A 11 31.74 -6.44 8.34
CA LYS A 11 33.02 -5.89 7.87
C LYS A 11 33.31 -6.42 6.46
N SER A 12 33.91 -5.59 5.63
CA SER A 12 33.93 -5.63 4.16
C SER A 12 34.40 -6.92 3.48
N ASP A 13 34.92 -7.90 4.21
CA ASP A 13 35.43 -9.18 3.70
C ASP A 13 34.44 -10.31 4.02
N LYS A 14 34.01 -11.05 2.97
CA LYS A 14 33.13 -12.22 3.13
C LYS A 14 33.93 -13.40 3.69
N ASN A 15 33.73 -13.68 4.97
CA ASN A 15 34.25 -14.86 5.65
C ASN A 15 33.15 -15.35 6.62
N ASP A 16 32.90 -16.65 6.65
CA ASP A 16 31.86 -17.27 7.48
C ASP A 16 32.04 -16.94 8.97
N ILE A 17 33.29 -16.73 9.42
CA ILE A 17 33.61 -16.31 10.79
C ILE A 17 33.08 -14.89 11.07
N ILE A 18 33.27 -13.97 10.11
CA ILE A 18 32.84 -12.58 10.23
C ILE A 18 31.30 -12.50 10.18
N ASP A 19 30.67 -13.32 9.33
CA ASP A 19 29.22 -13.41 9.26
C ASP A 19 28.62 -13.98 10.56
N ALA A 20 29.26 -14.99 11.17
CA ALA A 20 28.84 -15.55 12.46
C ALA A 20 28.96 -14.54 13.61
N GLU A 21 30.07 -13.78 13.66
CA GLU A 21 30.28 -12.72 14.66
C GLU A 21 29.24 -11.60 14.50
N ALA A 22 28.99 -11.16 13.26
CA ALA A 22 27.99 -10.15 12.94
C ALA A 22 26.57 -10.59 13.35
N ILE A 23 26.23 -11.87 13.17
CA ILE A 23 24.94 -12.43 13.61
C ILE A 23 24.85 -12.46 15.13
N ALA A 24 25.91 -12.85 15.84
CA ALA A 24 25.94 -12.89 17.29
C ALA A 24 25.84 -11.48 17.93
N GLU A 25 26.53 -10.50 17.34
CA GLU A 25 26.45 -9.09 17.74
C GLU A 25 25.05 -8.50 17.48
N ALA A 26 24.47 -8.80 16.32
CA ALA A 26 23.11 -8.39 15.99
C ALA A 26 22.07 -9.07 16.91
N ALA A 27 22.26 -10.33 17.30
CA ALA A 27 21.39 -11.04 18.23
C ALA A 27 21.42 -10.44 19.65
N THR A 28 22.59 -10.01 20.11
CA THR A 28 22.76 -9.45 21.45
C THR A 28 22.32 -7.99 21.57
N ARG A 29 22.29 -7.24 20.46
CA ARG A 29 21.86 -5.82 20.43
C ARG A 29 20.45 -5.60 19.92
N GLN A 30 19.68 -6.64 19.67
CA GLN A 30 18.28 -6.50 19.29
C GLN A 30 17.47 -5.96 20.48
N THR A 31 17.03 -4.70 20.38
CA THR A 31 15.91 -4.21 21.17
C THR A 31 14.66 -4.90 20.65
N PHE A 32 14.16 -5.90 21.38
CA PHE A 32 12.89 -6.55 21.06
C PHE A 32 11.78 -5.49 21.01
N VAL A 33 11.19 -5.31 19.83
CA VAL A 33 10.01 -4.46 19.68
C VAL A 33 8.84 -5.19 20.33
N ALA A 34 8.06 -4.49 21.16
CA ALA A 34 6.89 -5.07 21.81
C ALA A 34 5.94 -5.68 20.76
N VAL A 35 5.35 -6.84 21.10
CA VAL A 35 4.33 -7.49 20.27
C VAL A 35 3.17 -6.50 20.09
N LYS A 36 2.76 -6.27 18.84
CA LYS A 36 1.63 -5.37 18.53
C LYS A 36 0.34 -5.96 19.10
N GLU A 37 -0.30 -5.22 20.00
CA GLU A 37 -1.64 -5.51 20.52
C GLU A 37 -2.70 -5.45 19.42
N ALA A 38 -3.79 -6.20 19.55
CA ALA A 38 -4.84 -6.31 18.52
C ALA A 38 -5.49 -4.95 18.14
N ASP A 39 -5.52 -4.00 19.08
CA ASP A 39 -6.05 -2.64 18.87
C ASP A 39 -5.07 -1.74 18.10
N GLN A 40 -3.83 -2.17 17.89
CA GLN A 40 -2.85 -1.52 17.01
C GLN A 40 -3.10 -1.96 15.56
N VAL A 41 -4.33 -1.78 15.07
CA VAL A 41 -4.68 -2.09 13.69
C VAL A 41 -3.83 -1.19 12.78
N GLU A 42 -2.95 -1.81 12.01
CA GLU A 42 -2.16 -1.14 10.98
C GLU A 42 -3.09 -0.35 10.04
N PRO A 43 -2.82 0.94 9.74
CA PRO A 43 -3.64 1.72 8.81
C PRO A 43 -3.58 1.14 7.38
N GLN A 44 -2.54 0.37 7.07
CA GLN A 44 -2.26 -0.14 5.73
C GLN A 44 -3.38 -1.03 5.14
N PRO A 45 -3.93 -2.03 5.85
CA PRO A 45 -5.14 -2.74 5.42
C PRO A 45 -6.32 -1.84 5.08
N LEU A 46 -6.62 -0.83 5.91
CA LEU A 46 -7.75 0.08 5.71
C LEU A 46 -7.57 0.92 4.45
N HIS A 47 -6.36 1.41 4.19
CA HIS A 47 -6.04 2.11 2.96
C HIS A 47 -6.27 1.23 1.72
N ARG A 48 -5.80 -0.03 1.75
CA ARG A 48 -6.01 -0.97 0.63
C ARG A 48 -7.49 -1.25 0.36
N ILE A 49 -8.28 -1.46 1.41
CA ILE A 49 -9.74 -1.68 1.30
C ILE A 49 -10.40 -0.43 0.69
N ARG A 50 -10.05 0.76 1.17
CA ARG A 50 -10.57 2.02 0.63
C ARG A 50 -10.25 2.16 -0.85
N ASP A 51 -9.02 1.88 -1.25
CA ASP A 51 -8.60 1.98 -2.65
C ASP A 51 -9.36 1.00 -3.54
N GLN A 52 -9.56 -0.23 -3.10
CA GLN A 52 -10.37 -1.22 -3.81
C GLN A 52 -11.83 -0.76 -3.98
N VAL A 53 -12.44 -0.23 -2.92
CA VAL A 53 -13.82 0.29 -2.95
C VAL A 53 -13.93 1.50 -3.89
N VAL A 54 -12.98 2.44 -3.80
CA VAL A 54 -12.95 3.63 -4.67
C VAL A 54 -12.75 3.25 -6.14
N GLY A 55 -11.84 2.30 -6.42
CA GLY A 55 -11.62 1.76 -7.76
C GLY A 55 -12.87 1.08 -8.31
N SER A 56 -13.50 0.20 -7.52
CA SER A 56 -14.71 -0.52 -7.91
C SER A 56 -15.86 0.43 -8.22
N ARG A 57 -16.08 1.44 -7.37
CA ARG A 57 -17.07 2.50 -7.61
C ARG A 57 -16.79 3.25 -8.91
N THR A 58 -15.54 3.64 -9.14
CA THR A 58 -15.16 4.41 -10.34
C THR A 58 -15.35 3.58 -11.61
N ARG A 59 -15.03 2.29 -11.58
CA ARG A 59 -15.30 1.35 -12.68
C ARG A 59 -16.79 1.28 -13.02
N LEU A 60 -17.65 1.05 -12.02
CA LEU A 60 -19.11 0.98 -12.22
C LEU A 60 -19.68 2.28 -12.79
N ILE A 61 -19.21 3.44 -12.30
CA ILE A 61 -19.61 4.74 -12.84
C ILE A 61 -19.24 4.86 -14.33
N ASN A 62 -18.03 4.48 -14.70
CA ASN A 62 -17.60 4.54 -16.09
C ASN A 62 -18.39 3.57 -16.98
N GLU A 63 -18.74 2.38 -16.48
CA GLU A 63 -19.61 1.43 -17.19
C GLU A 63 -21.00 2.01 -17.46
N VAL A 64 -21.63 2.61 -16.45
CA VAL A 64 -22.91 3.29 -16.63
C VAL A 64 -22.79 4.44 -17.62
N ARG A 65 -21.73 5.25 -17.54
CA ARG A 65 -21.51 6.36 -18.50
C ARG A 65 -21.39 5.86 -19.93
N VAL A 66 -20.67 4.75 -20.16
CA VAL A 66 -20.57 4.12 -21.48
C VAL A 66 -21.93 3.63 -21.96
N PHE A 67 -22.73 3.02 -21.08
CA PHE A 67 -24.09 2.61 -21.40
C PHE A 67 -24.99 3.81 -21.78
N SER A 68 -24.98 4.88 -20.98
CA SER A 68 -25.76 6.11 -21.27
C SER A 68 -25.37 6.75 -22.61
N LEU A 69 -24.09 6.69 -22.99
CA LEU A 69 -23.63 7.17 -24.29
C LEU A 69 -24.25 6.41 -25.48
N GLN A 70 -24.56 5.12 -25.33
CA GLN A 70 -25.26 4.34 -26.38
C GLN A 70 -26.64 4.92 -26.70
N TYR A 71 -27.31 5.50 -25.68
CA TYR A 71 -28.60 6.16 -25.81
C TYR A 71 -28.48 7.67 -26.07
N ARG A 72 -27.28 8.16 -26.42
CA ARG A 72 -26.98 9.58 -26.67
C ARG A 72 -27.24 10.48 -25.46
N VAL A 73 -27.10 9.95 -24.24
CA VAL A 73 -27.18 10.72 -22.99
C VAL A 73 -25.75 10.90 -22.43
N PRO A 74 -25.04 11.99 -22.79
CA PRO A 74 -23.70 12.23 -22.27
C PRO A 74 -23.76 12.67 -20.80
N GLN A 75 -23.03 11.97 -19.93
CA GLN A 75 -22.90 12.31 -18.51
C GLN A 75 -21.55 12.98 -18.23
N ARG A 76 -21.54 13.95 -17.31
CA ARG A 76 -20.32 14.68 -16.93
C ARG A 76 -19.38 13.78 -16.12
N GLN A 77 -18.09 14.11 -16.14
CA GLN A 77 -17.10 13.38 -15.35
C GLN A 77 -17.18 13.78 -13.87
N GLY A 78 -17.00 12.79 -12.99
CA GLY A 78 -16.88 13.00 -11.56
C GLY A 78 -18.01 12.34 -10.77
N VAL A 79 -17.67 11.74 -9.63
CA VAL A 79 -18.61 10.95 -8.81
C VAL A 79 -19.76 11.81 -8.25
N GLY A 80 -19.47 13.04 -7.82
CA GLY A 80 -20.49 13.93 -7.27
C GLY A 80 -21.54 14.31 -8.31
N ILE A 81 -21.10 14.65 -9.53
CA ILE A 81 -21.98 15.03 -10.62
C ILE A 81 -22.76 13.82 -11.14
N PHE A 82 -22.09 12.67 -11.28
CA PHE A 82 -22.75 11.42 -11.67
C PHE A 82 -23.92 11.05 -10.75
N LYS A 83 -23.78 11.28 -9.42
CA LYS A 83 -24.88 11.04 -8.47
C LYS A 83 -26.05 11.99 -8.64
N LEU A 84 -25.80 13.25 -9.01
CA LEU A 84 -26.86 14.24 -9.27
C LEU A 84 -27.57 13.97 -10.60
N GLU A 85 -26.85 13.42 -11.58
CA GLU A 85 -27.37 13.08 -12.91
C GLU A 85 -27.99 11.68 -12.98
N LEU A 86 -27.90 10.87 -11.90
CA LEU A 86 -28.52 9.54 -11.88
C LEU A 86 -30.04 9.69 -11.70
N PRO A 87 -30.86 9.11 -12.60
CA PRO A 87 -32.30 9.05 -12.41
C PRO A 87 -32.62 7.92 -11.42
N LEU A 88 -32.23 8.10 -10.15
CA LEU A 88 -32.70 7.29 -9.04
C LEU A 88 -33.73 8.15 -8.30
N GLU A 89 -35.01 7.79 -8.42
CA GLU A 89 -36.04 8.21 -7.46
C GLU A 89 -35.85 7.50 -6.12
#